data_AF-A0A8S2U954-F1
#
_entry.id   AF-A0A8S2U954-F1
#
_cell.length_a   1.000
_cell.length_b   1.000
_cell.length_c   1.000
_cell.angle_alpha   90.00
_cell.angle_beta   90.00
_cell.angle_gamma   90.00
#
_symmetry.space_group_name_H-M   'P 1'
#
loop_
_entity.id
_entity.type
_entity.pdbx_description
1 polymer ?
#
loop_
_entity_poly.entity_id
_entity_poly.type
_entity_poly.pdbx_seq_one_letter_code
_entity_poly.pdbx_strand_id
1 'polypeptide(L)'
;MNSPTHAIYSSKLSLSLQGHEFQPQYDVQLIFNETARSRLLCSAACSQNPPCRIFDYDSSSHRCRLFEADLTNGAIIATASQTSIVG
;
A
#
# COMPACT_ATOMS: atom_id res chain seq x y z
N MET A 1 15.02 30.53 -12.76
CA MET A 1 14.14 30.30 -11.61
C MET A 1 13.74 28.82 -11.68
N ASN A 2 14.29 28.00 -10.78
CA ASN A 2 14.27 26.54 -10.89
C ASN A 2 12.94 25.98 -10.36
N SER A 3 12.21 25.29 -11.23
CA SER A 3 10.95 24.59 -10.92
C SER A 3 11.24 23.29 -10.16
N PRO A 4 10.41 22.88 -9.18
CA PRO A 4 10.69 21.73 -8.35
C PRO A 4 10.68 20.44 -9.18
N THR A 5 11.70 19.62 -8.99
CA THR A 5 11.83 18.28 -9.56
C THR A 5 10.62 17.44 -9.18
N HIS A 6 9.74 17.16 -10.14
CA HIS A 6 8.75 16.11 -10.03
C HIS A 6 9.51 14.80 -9.87
N ALA A 7 9.58 14.28 -8.65
CA ALA A 7 10.09 12.94 -8.41
C ALA A 7 9.23 11.99 -9.25
N ILE A 8 9.82 11.40 -10.29
CA ILE A 8 9.18 10.37 -11.09
C ILE A 8 9.04 9.16 -10.15
N TYR A 9 7.92 9.09 -9.45
CA TYR A 9 7.54 7.92 -8.68
C TYR A 9 7.28 6.81 -9.69
N SER A 10 8.31 6.02 -9.97
CA SER A 10 8.17 4.84 -10.82
C SER A 10 7.37 3.82 -10.03
N SER A 11 6.06 3.81 -10.23
CA SER A 11 5.22 2.70 -9.80
C SER A 11 5.72 1.47 -10.54
N LYS A 12 6.52 0.64 -9.87
CA LYS A 12 6.85 -0.70 -10.37
C LYS A 12 5.55 -1.49 -10.41
N LEU A 13 4.91 -1.50 -11.58
CA LEU A 13 3.78 -2.37 -11.84
C LEU A 13 4.32 -3.79 -12.02
N SER A 14 4.60 -4.48 -10.92
CA SER A 14 4.95 -5.89 -10.95
C SER A 14 3.71 -6.69 -11.33
N LEU A 15 3.61 -7.08 -12.60
CA LEU A 15 2.60 -7.99 -13.17
C LEU A 15 2.85 -9.44 -12.72
N SER A 16 3.11 -9.63 -11.42
CA SER A 16 3.31 -10.94 -10.81
C SER A 16 1.98 -11.72 -10.85
N LEU A 17 2.05 -13.03 -11.11
CA LEU A 17 0.89 -13.93 -10.99
C LEU A 17 0.46 -14.10 -9.52
N GLN A 18 1.31 -13.70 -8.57
CA GLN A 18 1.02 -13.64 -7.15
C GLN A 18 0.84 -12.19 -6.72
N GLY A 19 -0.21 -11.92 -5.96
CA GLY A 19 -0.38 -10.62 -5.32
C GLY A 19 0.62 -10.44 -4.20
N HIS A 20 0.76 -9.19 -3.80
CA HIS A 20 1.68 -8.78 -2.76
C HIS A 20 0.89 -8.20 -1.60
N GLU A 21 1.26 -8.55 -0.38
CA GLU A 21 0.75 -7.89 0.82
C GLU A 21 1.88 -7.28 1.61
N PHE A 22 1.55 -6.21 2.32
CA PHE A 22 2.46 -5.64 3.28
C PHE A 22 2.30 -6.34 4.63
N GLN A 23 3.41 -6.90 5.12
CA GLN A 23 3.52 -7.46 6.46
C GLN A 23 4.30 -6.48 7.33
N PRO A 24 3.64 -5.75 8.26
CA PRO A 24 4.35 -4.92 9.22
C PRO A 24 5.19 -5.78 10.17
N GLN A 25 6.25 -5.19 10.71
CA GLN A 25 7.03 -5.83 11.78
C GLN A 25 6.25 -5.85 13.11
N TYR A 26 5.38 -4.85 13.32
CA TYR A 26 4.58 -4.71 14.53
C TYR A 26 3.12 -4.36 14.20
N ASP A 27 2.16 -5.01 14.89
CA ASP A 27 0.73 -4.78 14.66
C ASP A 27 0.29 -3.33 14.91
N VAL A 28 0.99 -2.61 15.79
CA VAL A 28 0.70 -1.19 16.12
C VAL A 28 0.85 -0.25 14.92
N GLN A 29 1.48 -0.71 13.84
CA GLN A 29 1.69 0.09 12.63
C GLN A 29 0.47 0.14 11.72
N LEU A 30 -0.57 -0.66 11.99
CA LEU A 30 -1.82 -0.65 11.22
C LEU A 30 -2.70 0.55 11.64
N ILE A 31 -2.85 1.52 10.76
CA ILE A 31 -3.64 2.74 10.99
C ILE A 31 -5.12 2.50 10.65
N PHE A 32 -5.36 1.76 9.56
CA PHE A 32 -6.68 1.57 8.98
C PHE A 32 -6.78 0.16 8.40
N ASN A 33 -7.91 -0.51 8.61
CA ASN A 33 -8.18 -1.85 8.09
C ASN A 33 -9.67 -2.03 7.84
N GLU A 34 -10.16 -1.52 6.71
CA GLU A 34 -11.57 -1.57 6.36
C GLU A 34 -11.75 -1.77 4.86
N THR A 35 -13.00 -1.88 4.40
CA THR A 35 -13.28 -2.04 2.98
C THR A 35 -13.16 -0.71 2.22
N ALA A 36 -12.45 -0.73 1.08
CA ALA A 36 -12.46 0.36 0.11
C ALA A 36 -13.01 -0.14 -1.23
N ARG A 37 -13.88 0.64 -1.88
CA ARG A 37 -14.50 0.22 -3.16
C ARG A 37 -13.51 0.09 -4.32
N SER A 38 -12.31 0.67 -4.18
CA SER A 38 -11.27 0.55 -5.19
C SER A 38 -9.90 0.82 -4.59
N ARG A 39 -8.87 0.33 -5.29
CA ARG A 39 -7.47 0.67 -5.00
C ARG A 39 -7.26 2.19 -4.93
N LEU A 40 -7.88 2.95 -5.83
CA LEU A 40 -7.73 4.40 -5.88
C LEU A 40 -8.25 5.07 -4.60
N LEU A 41 -9.36 4.58 -4.04
CA LEU A 41 -9.86 5.07 -2.76
C LEU A 41 -8.95 4.68 -1.60
N CYS A 42 -8.37 3.48 -1.63
CA CYS A 42 -7.39 3.06 -0.62
C CYS A 42 -6.12 3.94 -0.65
N SER A 43 -5.57 4.21 -1.84
CA SER A 43 -4.42 5.10 -2.00
C SER A 43 -4.74 6.55 -1.63
N ALA A 44 -5.95 7.02 -1.94
CA ALA A 44 -6.41 8.35 -1.56
C ALA A 44 -6.54 8.48 -0.04
N ALA A 45 -7.05 7.44 0.63
CA ALA A 45 -7.11 7.39 2.09
C ALA A 45 -5.69 7.45 2.68
N CYS A 46 -4.72 6.71 2.15
CA CYS A 46 -3.33 6.83 2.59
C CYS A 46 -2.79 8.25 2.41
N SER A 47 -3.02 8.86 1.25
CA SER A 47 -2.56 10.22 0.94
C SER A 47 -3.16 11.29 1.85
N GLN A 48 -4.37 11.06 2.37
CA GLN A 48 -5.06 11.95 3.30
C GLN A 48 -4.68 11.70 4.77
N ASN A 49 -3.97 10.61 5.08
CA ASN A 49 -3.52 10.27 6.42
C ASN A 49 -2.00 10.55 6.54
N PRO A 50 -1.57 11.64 7.19
CA PRO A 50 -0.15 12.00 7.29
C PRO A 50 0.81 10.91 7.83
N PRO A 51 0.38 10.03 8.77
CA PRO A 51 1.21 8.91 9.23
C PRO A 51 1.34 7.78 8.20
N CYS A 52 0.45 7.70 7.21
CA CYS A 52 0.47 6.62 6.24
C CYS A 52 1.72 6.69 5.35
N ARG A 53 2.37 5.55 5.19
CA ARG A 53 3.56 5.35 4.37
C ARG A 53 3.38 4.27 3.32
N ILE A 54 2.57 3.26 3.63
CA ILE A 54 2.27 2.14 2.75
C ILE A 54 0.77 1.84 2.82
N PHE A 55 0.15 1.54 1.68
CA PHE A 55 -1.16 0.92 1.62
C PHE A 55 -1.11 -0.48 1.00
N ASP A 56 -2.06 -1.31 1.38
CA ASP A 56 -2.29 -2.63 0.82
C ASP A 56 -3.77 -2.76 0.48
N TYR A 57 -4.06 -3.08 -0.78
CA TYR A 57 -5.42 -3.26 -1.28
C TYR A 57 -5.59 -4.62 -1.94
N ASP A 58 -6.53 -5.42 -1.42
CA ASP A 58 -6.97 -6.65 -2.02
C ASP A 58 -8.26 -6.42 -2.83
N SER A 59 -8.17 -6.58 -4.16
CA SER A 59 -9.31 -6.40 -5.05
C SER A 59 -10.37 -7.49 -4.95
N SER A 60 -10.06 -8.67 -4.38
CA SER A 60 -11.05 -9.74 -4.21
C SER A 60 -11.95 -9.50 -3.01
N SER A 61 -11.38 -9.13 -1.86
CA SER A 61 -12.10 -8.86 -0.61
C SER A 61 -12.47 -7.40 -0.41
N HIS A 62 -11.98 -6.50 -1.28
CA HIS A 62 -12.03 -5.05 -1.11
C HIS A 62 -11.32 -4.55 0.16
N ARG A 63 -10.51 -5.38 0.81
CA ARG A 63 -9.79 -5.01 2.03
C ARG A 63 -8.73 -3.96 1.71
N CYS A 64 -8.75 -2.87 2.46
CA CYS A 64 -7.78 -1.79 2.41
C CYS A 64 -7.10 -1.65 3.77
N ARG A 65 -5.78 -1.79 3.79
CA ARG A 65 -4.95 -1.59 4.96
C ARG A 65 -4.02 -0.41 4.74
N LEU A 66 -3.92 0.48 5.72
CA LEU A 66 -2.98 1.60 5.73
C LEU A 66 -2.01 1.42 6.89
N PHE A 67 -0.72 1.65 6.63
CA PHE A 67 0.32 1.44 7.62
C PHE A 67 1.17 2.68 7.85
N GLU A 68 1.54 2.95 9.09
CA GLU A 68 2.63 3.86 9.48
C GLU A 68 3.98 3.12 9.48
N ALA A 69 4.20 2.29 8.47
CA ALA A 69 5.40 1.49 8.31
C ALA A 69 5.94 1.63 6.89
N ASP A 70 7.24 1.45 6.75
CA ASP A 70 7.94 1.40 5.48
C ASP A 70 8.70 0.07 5.35
N LEU A 71 9.54 -0.05 4.33
CA LEU A 71 10.31 -1.28 4.07
C LEU A 71 11.48 -1.51 5.06
N THR A 72 11.73 -0.59 5.99
CA THR A 72 12.72 -0.78 7.07
C THR A 72 12.14 -1.49 8.28
N ASN A 73 10.82 -1.41 8.48
CA ASN A 73 10.09 -1.97 9.62
C ASN A 73 8.87 -2.79 9.17
N GLY A 74 8.99 -3.42 7.99
CA GLY A 74 8.03 -4.32 7.39
C GLY A 74 8.56 -4.90 6.09
N ALA A 75 7.80 -5.80 5.47
CA ALA A 75 8.19 -6.46 4.24
C ALA A 75 7.02 -6.62 3.28
N ILE A 76 7.31 -6.56 1.99
CA ILE A 76 6.37 -6.98 0.95
C ILE A 76 6.54 -8.48 0.76
N ILE A 77 5.50 -9.24 1.09
CA ILE A 77 5.49 -10.70 0.94
C ILE A 77 4.62 -11.09 -0.25
N ALA A 78 5.05 -12.12 -0.99
CA ALA A 78 4.18 -12.76 -1.98
C ALA A 78 3.09 -13.52 -1.21
N THR A 79 1.82 -13.27 -1.51
CA THR A 79 0.70 -13.91 -0.81
C THR A 79 -0.05 -14.89 -1.67
N ALA A 80 -0.91 -15.68 -1.02
CA ALA A 80 -1.90 -16.52 -1.69
C ALA A 80 -3.03 -15.69 -2.35
N SER A 81 -3.21 -14.43 -1.92
CA SER A 81 -4.13 -13.51 -2.58
C SER A 81 -3.51 -13.03 -3.88
N GLN A 82 -3.98 -13.55 -5.00
CA GLN A 82 -3.53 -13.14 -6.35
C GLN A 82 -3.93 -11.71 -6.70
N THR A 83 -4.66 -11.04 -5.80
CA THR A 83 -5.39 -9.80 -6.04
C THR A 83 -4.97 -8.64 -5.14
N SER A 84 -4.02 -8.88 -4.22
CA SER A 84 -3.45 -7.87 -3.32
C SER A 84 -2.34 -7.05 -4.00
N ILE A 85 -2.37 -5.73 -3.79
CA ILE A 85 -1.41 -4.76 -4.34
C ILE A 85 -0.96 -3.81 -3.22
N VAL A 86 0.36 -3.65 -3.10
CA VAL A 86 1.00 -2.70 -2.18
C VAL A 86 1.46 -1.46 -2.95
N GLY A 87 1.31 -0.27 -2.36
CA GLY A 87 1.81 0.98 -2.94
C GLY A 87 2.03 2.09 -1.94
#